data_AF-A0A2B4RKY5-F1
#
_entry.id   AF-A0A2B4RKY5-F1
#
_cell.length_a   1.000
_cell.length_b   1.000
_cell.length_c   1.000
_cell.angle_alpha   90.00
_cell.angle_beta   90.00
_cell.angle_gamma   90.00
#
_symmetry.space_group_name_H-M   'P 1'
#
loop_
_entity.id
_entity.type
_entity.pdbx_description
1 polymer ?
#
loop_
_entity_poly.entity_id
_entity_poly.type
_entity_poly.pdbx_seq_one_letter_code
_entity_poly.pdbx_strand_id
1 'polypeptide(L)'
;MMKILIFIGDIGPEDTLSFGTLSKPDKVSLFKGEVGMEMWRITDFLILTSLMNLSNASDQCGVRMAPTGTALKGFVFKWILVKAPYMCDVECEKEINCQSYNYVMKEKICELNKRTKEARPEHYRFDPARFYARRLKGRALLGSIKELPARSCQEIKASEGKNAIYGRYWLDPTNTGKATLYHCDMFPFEFRNCAELYKHADWLKTDGVYTIKPDQMSAFDVYCDQTTAGGGWTVFQKRLDGSVDFNRNWSDYKRGFGDLNGEFWLGLDKIHRLTSDNNTILRIDLEDFERNTRYAEYKKFCVKSENYKYKMSYGSYSGDAGNSLGWHRNKPFSTRDQDNDDGKRYNCAVTYKGAWWYASCHDSNLNAHRNCADLYKAGKTTDGVYTIKPEKMTALSVFCDQTTAGGGWTVIQRRMNGSVEFYRYWHDYKRGFGKLDGRFWLGLNPICHLTSNNNNTLRVDLEDFEGNTAFAKYNMFGVMSGNDKYKLILGSYSGKLELPVIPSLIIGVGYGPLETKIMMQSRETALKTTTEASGMEAVCTPA
;
A
#
# COMPACT_ATOMS: atom_id res chain seq x y z
N MET A 1 -5.34 -11.30 -3.05
CA MET A 1 -4.82 -9.90 -3.09
C MET A 1 -3.33 -9.88 -2.72
N MET A 2 -2.64 -8.75 -2.80
CA MET A 2 -1.20 -8.71 -2.48
C MET A 2 -0.80 -7.36 -1.88
N LYS A 3 -0.30 -7.37 -0.64
CA LYS A 3 0.25 -6.21 0.05
C LYS A 3 1.76 -6.42 0.19
N ILE A 4 2.59 -5.49 -0.27
CA ILE A 4 4.03 -5.53 0.04
C ILE A 4 4.35 -4.41 1.03
N LEU A 5 4.81 -4.80 2.21
CA LEU A 5 4.93 -3.99 3.42
C LEU A 5 6.40 -3.87 3.80
N ILE A 6 6.99 -2.67 3.80
CA ILE A 6 8.35 -2.48 4.35
C ILE A 6 8.28 -1.92 5.76
N PHE A 7 8.98 -2.55 6.68
CA PHE A 7 9.27 -2.06 8.03
C PHE A 7 10.65 -1.44 8.06
N ILE A 8 10.79 -0.31 8.76
CA ILE A 8 12.08 0.27 9.13
C ILE A 8 12.06 0.34 10.65
N GLY A 9 13.05 -0.25 11.31
CA GLY A 9 13.06 -0.25 12.76
C GLY A 9 14.40 -0.63 13.33
N ASP A 10 14.86 0.23 14.23
CA ASP A 10 16.16 0.14 14.85
C ASP A 10 16.37 -1.18 15.59
N ILE A 11 17.40 -1.91 15.16
CA ILE A 11 18.06 -2.91 15.98
C ILE A 11 18.76 -2.15 17.12
N GLY A 12 18.18 -2.20 18.33
CA GLY A 12 18.82 -1.71 19.54
C GLY A 12 20.15 -2.46 19.81
N PRO A 13 21.07 -1.88 20.59
CA PRO A 13 22.38 -2.49 20.83
C PRO A 13 22.24 -3.88 21.47
N GLU A 14 22.93 -4.86 20.91
CA GLU A 14 23.04 -6.20 21.50
C GLU A 14 23.98 -6.13 22.72
N ASP A 15 23.44 -6.37 23.92
CA ASP A 15 24.27 -6.65 25.09
C ASP A 15 24.96 -8.00 24.90
N THR A 16 26.30 -7.95 24.85
CA THR A 16 27.15 -9.12 24.70
C THR A 16 27.11 -9.99 25.96
N LEU A 17 26.50 -11.17 25.89
CA LEU A 17 26.72 -12.25 26.86
C LEU A 17 27.27 -13.49 26.16
N SER A 18 28.48 -13.87 26.59
CA SER A 18 29.28 -14.94 26.02
C SER A 18 28.72 -16.33 26.32
N PHE A 19 28.63 -17.18 25.29
CA PHE A 19 28.40 -18.61 25.47
C PHE A 19 29.64 -19.33 26.01
N GLY A 20 29.57 -19.84 27.23
CA GLY A 20 30.45 -20.90 27.75
C GLY A 20 29.80 -22.27 27.56
N THR A 21 30.49 -23.19 26.91
CA THR A 21 30.01 -24.56 26.61
C THR A 21 30.23 -25.53 27.78
N LEU A 22 29.27 -26.42 28.08
CA LEU A 22 29.55 -27.84 28.43
C LEU A 22 28.29 -28.75 28.49
N SER A 23 28.37 -29.87 27.77
CA SER A 23 27.73 -31.20 27.92
C SER A 23 26.39 -31.45 28.66
N LYS A 24 25.45 -32.09 27.92
CA LYS A 24 24.38 -33.05 28.34
C LYS A 24 24.95 -34.37 28.93
N PRO A 25 24.14 -35.39 29.35
CA PRO A 25 22.68 -35.50 29.66
C PRO A 25 22.44 -35.95 31.15
N ASP A 26 21.29 -36.36 31.70
CA ASP A 26 20.24 -37.29 31.24
C ASP A 26 19.03 -37.33 32.23
N LYS A 27 17.78 -37.51 31.73
CA LYS A 27 16.57 -38.14 32.37
C LYS A 27 16.02 -37.61 33.74
N VAL A 28 14.73 -37.67 34.11
CA VAL A 28 13.47 -38.09 33.45
C VAL A 28 12.23 -37.49 34.17
N SER A 29 11.29 -36.94 33.40
CA SER A 29 9.81 -36.98 33.55
C SER A 29 9.03 -36.51 34.82
N LEU A 30 7.94 -35.78 34.52
CA LEU A 30 6.54 -35.94 35.02
C LEU A 30 5.92 -35.04 36.13
N PHE A 31 4.74 -34.55 35.73
CA PHE A 31 3.51 -34.16 36.44
C PHE A 31 3.28 -32.78 37.11
N LYS A 32 2.12 -32.24 36.69
CA LYS A 32 1.37 -31.05 37.08
C LYS A 32 0.97 -31.02 38.57
N GLY A 33 0.66 -29.82 39.06
CA GLY A 33 -0.24 -29.60 40.20
C GLY A 33 -0.66 -28.14 40.35
N GLU A 34 -1.88 -27.80 39.91
CA GLU A 34 -2.63 -26.64 40.45
C GLU A 34 -3.30 -27.06 41.77
N VAL A 35 -3.50 -26.14 42.72
CA VAL A 35 -4.80 -25.63 43.23
C VAL A 35 -4.47 -24.55 44.29
N GLY A 36 -5.27 -23.47 44.38
CA GLY A 36 -5.09 -22.37 45.35
C GLY A 36 -6.02 -22.43 46.57
N MET A 37 -6.41 -21.23 47.06
CA MET A 37 -7.22 -20.91 48.26
C MET A 37 -6.43 -20.81 49.59
N GLU A 38 -6.27 -19.61 50.19
CA GLU A 38 -7.20 -18.87 51.09
C GLU A 38 -7.14 -19.37 52.57
N MET A 39 -7.29 -18.60 53.67
CA MET A 39 -7.37 -17.14 53.94
C MET A 39 -7.19 -16.85 55.48
N TRP A 40 -6.46 -15.76 55.85
CA TRP A 40 -6.60 -14.88 57.06
C TRP A 40 -6.25 -15.25 58.54
N ARG A 41 -5.77 -14.20 59.25
CA ARG A 41 -5.72 -13.90 60.72
C ARG A 41 -4.74 -14.77 61.54
N ILE A 42 -4.03 -14.26 62.57
CA ILE A 42 -4.46 -13.49 63.76
C ILE A 42 -3.40 -12.42 64.18
N THR A 43 -3.77 -11.54 65.12
CA THR A 43 -3.03 -10.40 65.70
C THR A 43 -1.93 -10.79 66.72
N ASP A 44 -0.91 -9.94 66.94
CA ASP A 44 -0.66 -9.25 68.23
C ASP A 44 0.65 -8.40 68.30
N PHE A 45 0.46 -7.11 68.55
CA PHE A 45 1.21 -6.18 69.44
C PHE A 45 2.66 -6.49 69.94
N LEU A 46 3.67 -5.71 69.49
CA LEU A 46 4.33 -4.60 70.27
C LEU A 46 5.67 -4.07 69.68
N ILE A 47 5.72 -2.74 69.51
CA ILE A 47 6.88 -1.81 69.60
C ILE A 47 8.22 -2.19 68.92
N LEU A 48 8.54 -1.48 67.83
CA LEU A 48 9.89 -0.92 67.66
C LEU A 48 9.85 0.40 66.88
N THR A 49 10.13 1.51 67.58
CA THR A 49 10.18 2.86 66.99
C THR A 49 11.59 3.20 66.53
N SER A 50 11.81 3.33 65.22
CA SER A 50 12.69 4.39 64.68
C SER A 50 12.48 4.59 63.17
N LEU A 51 12.43 5.87 62.78
CA LEU A 51 12.86 6.38 61.46
C LEU A 51 12.26 5.73 60.19
N MET A 52 10.93 5.73 60.08
CA MET A 52 10.34 6.02 58.77
C MET A 52 10.36 7.53 58.56
N ASN A 53 11.05 7.98 57.51
CA ASN A 53 11.06 9.39 57.10
C ASN A 53 9.61 9.88 56.94
N LEU A 54 9.28 11.02 57.56
CA LEU A 54 8.22 11.85 57.00
C LEU A 54 8.70 12.28 55.61
N SER A 55 8.17 11.64 54.57
CA SER A 55 8.15 12.25 53.26
C SER A 55 7.33 13.53 53.39
N ASN A 56 8.01 14.68 53.31
CA ASN A 56 7.33 15.96 53.35
C ASN A 56 6.26 15.99 52.24
N ALA A 57 5.05 16.36 52.61
CA ALA A 57 3.96 16.61 51.66
C ALA A 57 4.18 17.89 50.81
N SER A 58 5.43 18.30 50.60
CA SER A 58 5.85 19.36 49.67
C SER A 58 6.07 18.86 48.24
N ASP A 59 6.41 17.58 48.07
CA ASP A 59 7.02 17.10 46.82
C ASP A 59 6.00 16.59 45.78
N GLN A 60 4.70 16.81 46.01
CA GLN A 60 3.63 16.51 45.04
C GLN A 60 2.96 17.74 44.39
N CYS A 61 3.38 18.97 44.72
CA CYS A 61 2.86 20.20 44.11
C CYS A 61 3.97 21.16 43.65
N GLY A 62 4.78 20.72 42.68
CA GLY A 62 5.81 21.53 42.03
C GLY A 62 5.26 22.64 41.11
N VAL A 63 4.62 23.66 41.68
CA VAL A 63 4.45 24.96 40.99
C VAL A 63 5.83 25.59 40.89
N ARG A 64 6.42 25.60 39.69
CA ARG A 64 7.60 26.43 39.41
C ARG A 64 7.19 27.91 39.48
N MET A 65 7.30 28.51 40.67
CA MET A 65 7.17 29.95 40.83
C MET A 65 8.21 30.63 39.94
N ALA A 66 7.76 31.47 39.02
CA ALA A 66 8.65 32.32 38.24
C ALA A 66 9.34 33.33 39.19
N PRO A 67 10.54 33.85 38.85
CA PRO A 67 11.12 34.95 39.59
C PRO A 67 10.13 36.11 39.69
N THR A 68 10.04 36.70 40.88
CA THR A 68 9.27 37.91 41.13
C THR A 68 9.74 39.03 40.20
N GLY A 69 8.84 39.92 39.84
CA GLY A 69 9.15 41.01 38.91
C GLY A 69 8.72 40.76 37.48
N THR A 70 7.70 39.94 37.21
CA THR A 70 7.17 39.75 35.84
C THR A 70 5.64 39.68 35.82
N ALA A 71 5.04 40.17 34.73
CA ALA A 71 3.61 40.15 34.49
C ALA A 71 3.27 40.04 33.00
N LEU A 72 2.15 39.36 32.69
CA LEU A 72 1.53 39.37 31.37
C LEU A 72 0.53 40.53 31.29
N LYS A 73 0.67 41.42 30.30
CA LYS A 73 -0.16 42.63 30.17
C LYS A 73 -1.13 42.56 28.99
N GLY A 74 -2.33 43.13 29.16
CA GLY A 74 -3.33 43.25 28.08
C GLY A 74 -4.27 42.06 27.88
N PHE A 75 -4.14 41.00 28.69
CA PHE A 75 -5.01 39.81 28.63
C PHE A 75 -5.79 39.53 29.91
N VAL A 76 -5.72 40.45 30.88
CA VAL A 76 -6.46 40.37 32.15
C VAL A 76 -7.96 40.55 31.86
N PHE A 77 -8.79 39.62 32.33
CA PHE A 77 -10.24 39.66 32.15
C PHE A 77 -11.02 39.72 33.48
N LYS A 78 -10.37 39.44 34.61
CA LYS A 78 -10.99 39.47 35.94
C LYS A 78 -9.96 39.85 37.00
N TRP A 79 -10.41 40.61 37.99
CA TRP A 79 -9.63 41.09 39.12
C TRP A 79 -10.27 40.57 40.40
N ILE A 80 -9.50 39.95 41.29
CA ILE A 80 -10.02 39.31 42.50
C ILE A 80 -9.12 39.64 43.69
N LEU A 81 -9.69 40.22 44.75
CA LEU A 81 -8.98 40.44 46.01
C LEU A 81 -8.87 39.12 46.77
N VAL A 82 -7.66 38.75 47.19
CA VAL A 82 -7.42 37.49 47.92
C VAL A 82 -6.62 37.71 49.21
N LYS A 83 -6.66 36.72 50.10
CA LYS A 83 -5.93 36.77 51.38
C LYS A 83 -4.45 36.39 51.24
N ALA A 84 -4.12 35.53 50.27
CA ALA A 84 -2.78 34.97 50.05
C ALA A 84 -2.59 34.56 48.56
N PRO A 85 -1.34 34.43 48.06
CA PRO A 85 -1.08 34.25 46.62
C PRO A 85 -1.63 32.94 46.02
N TYR A 86 -1.57 31.82 46.76
CA TYR A 86 -2.06 30.52 46.30
C TYR A 86 -3.57 30.49 46.03
N MET A 87 -4.33 31.44 46.59
CA MET A 87 -5.75 31.59 46.29
C MET A 87 -5.99 31.98 44.83
N CYS A 88 -5.00 32.58 44.14
CA CYS A 88 -5.12 32.87 42.72
C CYS A 88 -5.21 31.60 41.86
N ASP A 89 -4.58 30.49 42.27
CA ASP A 89 -4.75 29.20 41.60
C ASP A 89 -6.21 28.75 41.71
N VAL A 90 -6.77 28.75 42.93
CA VAL A 90 -8.16 28.36 43.22
C VAL A 90 -9.18 29.25 42.47
N GLU A 91 -8.96 30.56 42.42
CA GLU A 91 -9.85 31.48 41.70
C GLU A 91 -9.70 31.39 40.17
N CYS A 92 -8.48 31.12 39.68
CA CYS A 92 -8.25 30.79 38.26
C CYS A 92 -8.88 29.44 37.90
N GLU A 93 -8.93 28.48 38.83
CA GLU A 93 -9.49 27.15 38.58
C GLU A 93 -10.99 27.15 38.28
N LYS A 94 -11.74 28.02 38.99
CA LYS A 94 -13.19 28.25 38.77
C LYS A 94 -13.51 28.79 37.37
N GLU A 95 -12.55 29.44 36.71
CA GLU A 95 -12.73 30.09 35.41
C GLU A 95 -12.12 29.21 34.30
N ILE A 96 -12.96 28.53 33.50
CA ILE A 96 -12.48 27.60 32.46
C ILE A 96 -11.60 28.28 31.40
N ASN A 97 -11.79 29.58 31.19
CA ASN A 97 -11.04 30.43 30.27
C ASN A 97 -9.73 30.99 30.88
N CYS A 98 -9.46 30.80 32.17
CA CYS A 98 -8.25 31.28 32.82
C CYS A 98 -7.04 30.41 32.44
N GLN A 99 -6.04 31.03 31.81
CA GLN A 99 -4.84 30.39 31.28
C GLN A 99 -3.60 30.63 32.15
N SER A 100 -3.56 31.80 32.79
CA SER A 100 -2.52 32.24 33.71
C SER A 100 -3.07 33.35 34.60
N TYR A 101 -2.29 33.82 35.57
CA TYR A 101 -2.61 35.01 36.33
C TYR A 101 -1.34 35.80 36.69
N ASN A 102 -1.51 37.09 36.97
CA ASN A 102 -0.53 37.87 37.72
C ASN A 102 -1.04 38.03 39.15
N TYR A 103 -0.18 37.97 40.15
CA TYR A 103 -0.51 38.37 41.52
C TYR A 103 0.17 39.70 41.84
N VAL A 104 -0.62 40.70 42.24
CA VAL A 104 -0.14 42.01 42.69
C VAL A 104 0.17 41.94 44.18
N MET A 105 1.45 42.07 44.54
CA MET A 105 1.94 41.66 45.86
C MET A 105 1.47 42.54 47.02
N LYS A 106 1.43 43.87 46.81
CA LYS A 106 1.09 44.85 47.84
C LYS A 106 -0.43 44.94 48.06
N GLU A 107 -1.18 44.99 46.97
CA GLU A 107 -2.65 45.11 46.97
C GLU A 107 -3.38 43.76 47.16
N LYS A 108 -2.66 42.63 47.05
CA LYS A 108 -3.17 41.24 47.16
C LYS A 108 -4.27 40.91 46.15
N ILE A 109 -4.08 41.35 44.90
CA ILE A 109 -5.05 41.15 43.81
C ILE A 109 -4.54 40.11 42.83
N CYS A 110 -5.39 39.15 42.46
CA CYS A 110 -5.20 38.26 41.33
C CYS A 110 -5.74 38.91 40.04
N GLU A 111 -4.87 39.09 39.05
CA GLU A 111 -5.20 39.51 37.68
C GLU A 111 -5.31 38.24 36.81
N LEU A 112 -6.51 37.70 36.60
CA LEU A 112 -6.71 36.48 35.81
C LEU A 112 -6.59 36.77 34.31
N ASN A 113 -5.81 35.98 33.57
CA ASN A 113 -5.47 36.20 32.16
C ASN A 113 -6.05 35.12 31.22
N LYS A 114 -6.52 35.55 30.03
CA LYS A 114 -6.97 34.66 28.92
C LYS A 114 -5.83 34.13 28.02
N ARG A 115 -4.57 34.30 28.44
CA ARG A 115 -3.35 33.91 27.69
C ARG A 115 -2.24 33.44 28.63
N THR A 116 -1.24 32.79 28.07
CA THR A 116 0.04 32.51 28.74
C THR A 116 1.16 33.35 28.13
N LYS A 117 2.30 33.44 28.83
CA LYS A 117 3.52 34.08 28.30
C LYS A 117 4.08 33.38 27.06
N GLU A 118 3.82 32.09 26.87
CA GLU A 118 4.27 31.37 25.67
C GLU A 118 3.38 31.70 24.46
N ALA A 119 2.07 31.89 24.68
CA ALA A 119 1.17 32.42 23.66
C ALA A 119 1.53 33.87 23.26
N ARG A 120 2.04 34.66 24.22
CA ARG A 120 2.19 36.13 24.13
C ARG A 120 3.48 36.66 24.76
N PRO A 121 4.66 36.27 24.24
CA PRO A 121 5.95 36.71 24.79
C PRO A 121 6.15 38.23 24.72
N GLU A 122 5.62 38.91 23.71
CA GLU A 122 5.72 40.36 23.50
C GLU A 122 4.97 41.20 24.56
N HIS A 123 4.03 40.56 25.26
CA HIS A 123 3.25 41.13 26.36
C HIS A 123 3.75 40.69 27.76
N TYR A 124 4.73 39.80 27.82
CA TYR A 124 5.34 39.36 29.08
C TYR A 124 6.51 40.29 29.43
N ARG A 125 6.31 41.14 30.44
CA ARG A 125 7.23 42.24 30.77
C ARG A 125 7.67 42.19 32.22
N PHE A 126 8.81 42.84 32.49
CA PHE A 126 9.27 43.08 33.86
C PHE A 126 8.29 44.05 34.57
N ASP A 127 7.87 43.68 35.79
CA ASP A 127 6.97 44.45 36.65
C ASP A 127 7.24 44.07 38.12
N PRO A 128 8.03 44.85 38.88
CA PRO A 128 8.49 44.50 40.23
C PRO A 128 7.37 44.39 41.27
N ALA A 129 6.16 44.90 40.99
CA ALA A 129 5.02 44.80 41.89
C ALA A 129 4.26 43.47 41.75
N ARG A 130 4.62 42.63 40.76
CA ARG A 130 3.88 41.43 40.39
C ARG A 130 4.75 40.18 40.28
N PHE A 131 4.11 39.02 40.40
CA PHE A 131 4.64 37.78 39.83
C PHE A 131 3.59 37.13 38.92
N TYR A 132 4.05 36.41 37.91
CA TYR A 132 3.22 35.66 36.97
C TYR A 132 3.25 34.17 37.26
N ALA A 133 2.11 33.49 37.12
CA ALA A 133 2.02 32.03 37.16
C ALA A 133 1.07 31.49 36.08
N ARG A 134 1.44 30.35 35.48
CA ARG A 134 0.69 29.69 34.42
C ARG A 134 -0.15 28.54 35.00
N ARG A 135 -1.43 28.45 34.63
CA ARG A 135 -2.27 27.29 34.94
C ARG A 135 -1.95 26.13 33.99
N LEU A 136 -1.72 24.94 34.55
CA LEU A 136 -1.37 23.75 33.76
C LEU A 136 -2.47 22.69 33.69
N LYS A 137 -3.34 22.58 34.71
CA LYS A 137 -4.40 21.56 34.80
C LYS A 137 -5.79 22.20 34.77
N GLY A 138 -6.78 21.47 34.25
CA GLY A 138 -8.22 21.81 34.34
C GLY A 138 -8.73 23.01 33.52
N ARG A 139 -7.87 23.71 32.76
CA ARG A 139 -8.30 24.81 31.87
C ARG A 139 -8.70 24.30 30.49
N ALA A 140 -9.56 25.06 29.78
CA ALA A 140 -9.71 24.87 28.35
C ALA A 140 -8.38 25.17 27.62
N LEU A 141 -8.12 24.41 26.54
CA LEU A 141 -7.01 24.69 25.64
C LEU A 141 -7.28 26.00 24.88
N LEU A 142 -6.23 26.76 24.58
CA LEU A 142 -6.37 27.97 23.78
C LEU A 142 -7.01 27.65 22.41
N GLY A 143 -8.12 28.30 22.08
CA GLY A 143 -8.89 28.07 20.86
C GLY A 143 -9.91 26.92 20.91
N SER A 144 -9.99 26.12 21.99
CA SER A 144 -10.95 24.99 22.03
C SER A 144 -12.40 25.40 22.30
N ILE A 145 -12.62 26.60 22.84
CA ILE A 145 -13.95 27.18 23.10
C ILE A 145 -14.05 28.59 22.50
N LYS A 146 -15.27 29.01 22.14
CA LYS A 146 -15.53 30.25 21.39
C LYS A 146 -15.21 31.52 22.20
N GLU A 147 -15.25 31.41 23.53
CA GLU A 147 -15.00 32.45 24.53
C GLU A 147 -13.50 32.67 24.82
N LEU A 148 -12.66 31.76 24.29
CA LEU A 148 -11.21 31.73 24.36
C LEU A 148 -10.60 31.49 22.96
N PRO A 149 -10.90 32.33 21.96
CA PRO A 149 -10.34 32.16 20.62
C PRO A 149 -8.84 32.46 20.63
N ALA A 150 -8.09 31.81 19.74
CA ALA A 150 -6.70 32.16 19.45
C ALA A 150 -6.63 33.20 18.31
N ARG A 151 -5.44 33.73 17.98
CA ARG A 151 -5.22 34.54 16.76
C ARG A 151 -4.75 33.73 15.57
N SER A 152 -4.05 32.64 15.84
CA SER A 152 -3.40 31.81 14.83
C SER A 152 -3.11 30.43 15.41
N CYS A 153 -2.93 29.45 14.52
CA CYS A 153 -2.49 28.11 14.93
C CYS A 153 -1.10 28.12 15.60
N GLN A 154 -0.24 29.11 15.25
CA GLN A 154 1.04 29.34 15.93
C GLN A 154 0.86 29.78 17.40
N GLU A 155 -0.15 30.61 17.72
CA GLU A 155 -0.43 31.01 19.10
C GLU A 155 -0.87 29.80 19.95
N ILE A 156 -1.70 28.92 19.37
CA ILE A 156 -2.11 27.65 20.00
C ILE A 156 -0.88 26.74 20.22
N LYS A 157 -0.05 26.58 19.19
CA LYS A 157 1.19 25.78 19.24
C LYS A 157 2.15 26.24 20.33
N ALA A 158 2.30 27.55 20.51
CA ALA A 158 3.16 28.14 21.52
C ALA A 158 2.56 27.99 22.94
N SER A 159 1.23 28.18 23.08
CA SER A 159 0.53 27.96 24.35
C SER A 159 0.56 26.50 24.78
N GLU A 160 0.01 25.60 23.95
CA GLU A 160 -0.35 24.23 24.33
C GLU A 160 0.71 23.18 23.99
N GLY A 161 1.72 23.54 23.18
CA GLY A 161 2.78 22.65 22.74
C GLY A 161 2.39 21.77 21.54
N LYS A 162 3.25 20.79 21.26
CA LYS A 162 3.26 20.04 19.99
C LYS A 162 2.00 19.20 19.73
N ASN A 163 1.30 18.77 20.78
CA ASN A 163 0.24 17.76 20.69
C ASN A 163 -1.17 18.34 20.45
N ALA A 164 -1.31 19.68 20.45
CA ALA A 164 -2.60 20.36 20.59
C ALA A 164 -2.90 21.31 19.40
N ILE A 165 -2.52 20.89 18.19
CA ILE A 165 -2.51 21.74 16.98
C ILE A 165 -3.04 21.03 15.73
N TYR A 166 -3.73 19.90 15.91
CA TYR A 166 -4.46 19.19 14.86
C TYR A 166 -5.97 19.28 15.15
N GLY A 167 -6.75 19.59 14.12
CA GLY A 167 -8.20 19.71 14.22
C GLY A 167 -8.71 21.16 14.23
N ARG A 168 -9.94 21.35 14.70
CA ARG A 168 -10.71 22.59 14.52
C ARG A 168 -10.70 23.47 15.78
N TYR A 169 -10.21 24.69 15.63
CA TYR A 169 -10.04 25.68 16.71
C TYR A 169 -10.72 27.00 16.36
N TRP A 170 -11.23 27.70 17.38
CA TRP A 170 -11.77 29.04 17.27
C TRP A 170 -10.63 30.06 17.17
N LEU A 171 -10.55 30.77 16.04
CA LEU A 171 -9.63 31.89 15.85
C LEU A 171 -10.41 33.21 15.64
N ASP A 172 -9.89 34.30 16.19
CA ASP A 172 -10.26 35.69 15.89
C ASP A 172 -8.99 36.45 15.51
N PRO A 173 -8.43 36.25 14.29
CA PRO A 173 -7.13 36.81 13.91
C PRO A 173 -7.04 38.34 14.09
N THR A 174 -8.16 39.03 13.85
CA THR A 174 -8.28 40.49 13.81
C THR A 174 -8.64 41.14 15.15
N ASN A 175 -8.89 40.38 16.22
CA ASN A 175 -9.36 40.89 17.54
C ASN A 175 -10.75 41.54 17.51
N THR A 176 -11.59 41.16 16.57
CA THR A 176 -12.92 41.77 16.39
C THR A 176 -13.97 41.25 17.38
N GLY A 177 -13.63 40.27 18.21
CA GLY A 177 -14.56 39.50 19.03
C GLY A 177 -15.31 38.42 18.23
N LYS A 178 -15.08 38.33 16.91
CA LYS A 178 -15.79 37.42 16.00
C LYS A 178 -14.99 36.15 15.73
N ALA A 179 -14.96 35.28 16.73
CA ALA A 179 -14.35 33.95 16.62
C ALA A 179 -14.99 33.10 15.51
N THR A 180 -14.16 32.56 14.62
CA THR A 180 -14.53 31.67 13.52
C THR A 180 -13.73 30.37 13.63
N LEU A 181 -14.29 29.25 13.16
CA LEU A 181 -13.67 27.93 13.28
C LEU A 181 -12.70 27.67 12.12
N TYR A 182 -11.42 27.43 12.41
CA TYR A 182 -10.37 27.10 11.43
C TYR A 182 -9.80 25.70 11.69
N HIS A 183 -9.35 25.03 10.63
CA HIS A 183 -8.51 23.83 10.77
C HIS A 183 -7.06 24.27 11.02
N CYS A 184 -6.42 23.70 12.03
CA CYS A 184 -4.99 23.85 12.25
C CYS A 184 -4.30 22.52 11.90
N ASP A 185 -3.29 22.60 11.04
CA ASP A 185 -2.47 21.46 10.60
C ASP A 185 -0.99 21.85 10.66
N MET A 186 -0.44 21.94 11.88
CA MET A 186 0.88 22.51 12.13
C MET A 186 1.92 21.48 12.58
N PHE A 187 2.03 20.35 11.87
CA PHE A 187 3.04 19.33 12.15
C PHE A 187 4.45 19.93 12.31
N PRO A 188 5.14 19.76 13.47
CA PRO A 188 6.45 20.35 13.69
C PRO A 188 7.63 19.41 13.42
N PHE A 189 7.38 18.14 13.07
CA PHE A 189 8.42 17.12 12.89
C PHE A 189 8.08 16.26 11.68
N GLU A 190 9.04 16.14 10.78
CA GLU A 190 8.94 15.36 9.56
C GLU A 190 9.37 13.92 9.90
N PHE A 191 8.42 13.02 10.14
CA PHE A 191 8.72 11.62 10.49
C PHE A 191 9.43 10.93 9.32
N ARG A 192 10.43 10.12 9.62
CA ARG A 192 11.23 9.43 8.59
C ARG A 192 10.46 8.31 7.91
N ASN A 193 9.51 7.69 8.60
CA ASN A 193 8.73 6.54 8.13
C ASN A 193 7.45 6.31 8.96
N CYS A 194 6.64 5.33 8.52
CA CYS A 194 5.40 4.94 9.20
C CYS A 194 5.60 4.38 10.62
N ALA A 195 6.76 3.81 10.94
CA ALA A 195 7.05 3.25 12.27
C ALA A 195 7.29 4.37 13.32
N GLU A 196 7.85 5.50 12.92
CA GLU A 196 7.94 6.69 13.79
C GLU A 196 6.56 7.32 14.02
N LEU A 197 5.74 7.44 12.96
CA LEU A 197 4.34 7.87 13.05
C LEU A 197 3.56 6.99 14.05
N TYR A 198 3.67 5.67 13.91
CA TYR A 198 2.97 4.67 14.74
C TYR A 198 3.32 4.76 16.23
N LYS A 199 4.59 5.03 16.54
CA LYS A 199 5.08 5.19 17.93
C LYS A 199 4.71 6.54 18.56
N HIS A 200 4.30 7.53 17.78
CA HIS A 200 4.17 8.90 18.25
C HIS A 200 2.85 9.21 18.98
N ALA A 201 1.71 8.76 18.44
CA ALA A 201 0.39 9.01 19.04
C ALA A 201 -0.66 7.99 18.55
N ASP A 202 -1.66 7.69 19.37
CA ASP A 202 -2.65 6.64 19.06
C ASP A 202 -3.49 6.92 17.80
N TRP A 203 -3.78 8.19 17.51
CA TRP A 203 -4.51 8.58 16.30
C TRP A 203 -3.69 8.44 15.00
N LEU A 204 -2.37 8.23 15.11
CA LEU A 204 -1.49 7.90 13.97
C LEU A 204 -1.38 6.39 13.73
N LYS A 205 -2.07 5.56 14.53
CA LYS A 205 -2.15 4.10 14.40
C LYS A 205 -3.30 3.64 13.50
N THR A 206 -3.71 4.47 12.55
CA THR A 206 -4.74 4.15 11.56
C THR A 206 -4.14 3.95 10.18
N ASP A 207 -4.57 2.93 9.45
CA ASP A 207 -4.19 2.74 8.04
C ASP A 207 -4.57 3.96 7.20
N GLY A 208 -3.68 4.44 6.33
CA GLY A 208 -3.96 5.61 5.50
C GLY A 208 -2.73 6.21 4.81
N VAL A 209 -2.94 7.31 4.09
CA VAL A 209 -1.87 8.06 3.43
C VAL A 209 -1.30 9.12 4.39
N TYR A 210 0.02 9.14 4.55
CA TYR A 210 0.75 10.07 5.39
C TYR A 210 1.98 10.62 4.67
N THR A 211 2.31 11.88 4.93
CA THR A 211 3.56 12.50 4.47
C THR A 211 4.72 12.13 5.40
N ILE A 212 5.83 11.67 4.83
CA ILE A 212 7.07 11.33 5.53
C ILE A 212 8.28 12.02 4.87
N LYS A 213 9.40 12.09 5.59
CA LYS A 213 10.68 12.61 5.09
C LYS A 213 11.85 11.79 5.65
N PRO A 214 12.31 10.76 4.93
CA PRO A 214 13.36 9.85 5.41
C PRO A 214 14.73 10.51 5.69
N ASP A 215 15.01 11.63 5.03
CA ASP A 215 16.32 12.29 4.95
C ASP A 215 16.18 13.82 4.86
N GLN A 216 17.22 14.54 4.43
CA GLN A 216 17.18 16.00 4.30
C GLN A 216 16.55 16.50 2.98
N MET A 217 16.18 15.62 2.05
CA MET A 217 15.51 15.98 0.79
C MET A 217 13.99 16.17 1.00
N SER A 218 13.26 16.54 -0.06
CA SER A 218 11.82 16.78 0.02
C SER A 218 11.03 15.60 0.60
N ALA A 219 10.04 15.93 1.44
CA ALA A 219 9.06 15.00 1.95
C ALA A 219 8.16 14.45 0.83
N PHE A 220 7.54 13.30 1.05
CA PHE A 220 6.63 12.67 0.11
C PHE A 220 5.59 11.79 0.82
N ASP A 221 4.48 11.54 0.15
CA ASP A 221 3.40 10.72 0.68
C ASP A 221 3.64 9.22 0.47
N VAL A 222 3.23 8.44 1.47
CA VAL A 222 3.22 6.98 1.48
C VAL A 222 1.91 6.47 2.07
N TYR A 223 1.55 5.23 1.75
CA TYR A 223 0.51 4.52 2.50
C TYR A 223 1.16 3.83 3.71
N CYS A 224 0.72 4.17 4.91
CA CYS A 224 1.06 3.47 6.14
C CYS A 224 0.01 2.41 6.45
N ASP A 225 0.45 1.17 6.64
CA ASP A 225 -0.35 0.10 7.23
C ASP A 225 0.05 0.01 8.70
N GLN A 226 -0.89 0.42 9.56
CA GLN A 226 -0.70 0.57 10.99
C GLN A 226 -1.37 -0.57 11.77
N THR A 227 -1.93 -1.56 11.07
CA THR A 227 -2.73 -2.64 11.67
C THR A 227 -2.09 -4.03 11.47
N THR A 228 -1.47 -4.28 10.31
CA THR A 228 -0.86 -5.57 9.99
C THR A 228 0.39 -5.82 10.85
N ALA A 229 0.54 -7.02 11.39
CA ALA A 229 1.76 -7.48 12.09
C ALA A 229 2.35 -6.50 13.13
N GLY A 230 1.50 -5.76 13.85
CA GLY A 230 1.91 -4.80 14.88
C GLY A 230 2.09 -3.34 14.42
N GLY A 231 1.82 -3.03 13.14
CA GLY A 231 1.81 -1.68 12.58
C GLY A 231 3.20 -1.09 12.27
N GLY A 232 3.21 0.15 11.77
CA GLY A 232 4.43 0.89 11.41
C GLY A 232 4.94 0.64 9.98
N TRP A 233 4.18 -0.03 9.12
CA TRP A 233 4.66 -0.46 7.81
C TRP A 233 4.47 0.62 6.74
N THR A 234 5.53 0.89 5.98
CA THR A 234 5.51 1.74 4.79
C THR A 234 5.26 0.86 3.57
N VAL A 235 4.06 0.96 2.97
CA VAL A 235 3.73 0.20 1.75
C VAL A 235 4.37 0.89 0.55
N PHE A 236 5.14 0.14 -0.23
CA PHE A 236 5.79 0.65 -1.46
C PHE A 236 5.26 0.00 -2.74
N GLN A 237 4.57 -1.14 -2.64
CA GLN A 237 3.92 -1.83 -3.75
C GLN A 237 2.63 -2.49 -3.25
N LYS A 238 1.56 -2.39 -4.03
CA LYS A 238 0.25 -2.96 -3.69
C LYS A 238 -0.46 -3.43 -4.95
N ARG A 239 -0.92 -4.69 -4.98
CA ARG A 239 -1.72 -5.28 -6.08
C ARG A 239 -3.08 -5.77 -5.57
N LEU A 240 -4.16 -5.33 -6.20
CA LEU A 240 -5.55 -5.51 -5.81
C LEU A 240 -6.42 -5.93 -7.02
N ASP A 241 -6.92 -4.97 -7.81
CA ASP A 241 -8.30 -4.99 -8.35
C ASP A 241 -8.52 -5.25 -9.87
N GLY A 242 -7.77 -4.72 -10.84
CA GLY A 242 -6.48 -4.04 -10.77
C GLY A 242 -6.42 -2.91 -11.79
N SER A 243 -6.42 -1.72 -11.22
CA SER A 243 -6.63 -0.45 -11.88
C SER A 243 -5.39 0.12 -12.56
N VAL A 244 -4.20 -0.42 -12.25
CA VAL A 244 -2.91 0.16 -12.64
C VAL A 244 -2.09 -0.81 -13.49
N ASP A 245 -1.59 -0.31 -14.62
CA ASP A 245 -0.60 -0.99 -15.45
C ASP A 245 0.80 -0.91 -14.81
N PHE A 246 1.45 -2.06 -14.68
CA PHE A 246 2.82 -2.22 -14.15
C PHE A 246 3.86 -2.53 -15.24
N ASN A 247 3.50 -2.68 -16.52
CA ASN A 247 4.45 -2.89 -17.61
C ASN A 247 5.04 -1.54 -18.10
N ARG A 248 5.63 -0.81 -17.16
CA ARG A 248 6.10 0.58 -17.33
C ARG A 248 7.58 0.67 -17.65
N ASN A 249 7.96 1.86 -18.12
CA ASN A 249 9.34 2.22 -18.47
C ASN A 249 10.19 2.50 -17.21
N TRP A 250 11.52 2.52 -17.36
CA TRP A 250 12.49 2.87 -16.30
C TRP A 250 12.10 4.16 -15.56
N SER A 251 11.79 5.21 -16.32
CA SER A 251 11.50 6.53 -15.73
C SER A 251 10.23 6.54 -14.86
N ASP A 252 9.26 5.67 -15.14
CA ASP A 252 8.04 5.52 -14.32
C ASP A 252 8.34 4.71 -13.05
N TYR A 253 9.06 3.59 -13.19
CA TYR A 253 9.50 2.80 -12.04
C TYR A 253 10.41 3.59 -11.09
N LYS A 254 11.18 4.55 -11.62
CA LYS A 254 11.97 5.52 -10.87
C LYS A 254 11.11 6.49 -10.05
N ARG A 255 10.17 7.19 -10.68
CA ARG A 255 9.31 8.21 -10.05
C ARG A 255 8.23 7.64 -9.14
N GLY A 256 7.70 6.48 -9.49
CA GLY A 256 6.47 5.91 -8.94
C GLY A 256 5.24 6.20 -9.81
N PHE A 257 4.20 5.37 -9.66
CA PHE A 257 2.94 5.44 -10.39
C PHE A 257 1.80 4.74 -9.63
N GLY A 258 0.55 5.06 -9.97
CA GLY A 258 -0.66 4.52 -9.34
C GLY A 258 -1.26 5.43 -8.26
N ASP A 259 -2.12 4.88 -7.42
CA ASP A 259 -2.78 5.57 -6.30
C ASP A 259 -2.41 4.88 -4.98
N LEU A 260 -1.93 5.65 -4.00
CA LEU A 260 -1.55 5.15 -2.67
C LEU A 260 -2.72 4.45 -1.96
N ASN A 261 -3.97 4.83 -2.25
CA ASN A 261 -5.15 4.15 -1.72
C ASN A 261 -5.48 2.85 -2.48
N GLY A 262 -5.11 2.75 -3.77
CA GLY A 262 -5.41 1.64 -4.68
C GLY A 262 -4.21 0.70 -4.96
N GLU A 263 -3.98 0.37 -6.23
CA GLU A 263 -2.73 -0.24 -6.68
C GLU A 263 -1.67 0.84 -6.95
N PHE A 264 -0.41 0.59 -6.58
CA PHE A 264 0.70 1.51 -6.86
C PHE A 264 2.09 0.87 -6.81
N TRP A 265 3.05 1.61 -7.36
CA TRP A 265 4.49 1.48 -7.12
C TRP A 265 5.04 2.83 -6.64
N LEU A 266 5.68 2.87 -5.47
CA LEU A 266 6.07 4.11 -4.81
C LEU A 266 7.14 4.91 -5.57
N GLY A 267 8.05 4.21 -6.27
CA GLY A 267 9.17 4.78 -7.02
C GLY A 267 10.52 4.38 -6.43
N LEU A 268 11.42 3.89 -7.29
CA LEU A 268 12.74 3.38 -6.89
C LEU A 268 13.61 4.43 -6.19
N ASP A 269 13.50 5.72 -6.54
CA ASP A 269 14.21 6.79 -5.83
C ASP A 269 13.76 6.91 -4.37
N LYS A 270 12.45 6.79 -4.11
CA LYS A 270 11.87 6.85 -2.76
C LYS A 270 12.19 5.59 -1.96
N ILE A 271 12.14 4.42 -2.61
CA ILE A 271 12.51 3.13 -2.00
C ILE A 271 14.00 3.11 -1.65
N HIS A 272 14.87 3.67 -2.50
CA HIS A 272 16.29 3.84 -2.18
C HIS A 272 16.49 4.72 -0.94
N ARG A 273 15.85 5.91 -0.89
CA ARG A 273 15.89 6.81 0.27
C ARG A 273 15.44 6.13 1.56
N LEU A 274 14.35 5.37 1.50
CA LEU A 274 13.78 4.62 2.64
C LEU A 274 14.67 3.48 3.16
N THR A 275 15.57 2.93 2.33
CA THR A 275 16.27 1.66 2.65
C THR A 275 17.80 1.81 2.68
N SER A 276 18.30 3.05 2.64
CA SER A 276 19.73 3.35 2.55
C SER A 276 20.51 3.11 3.85
N ASP A 277 19.84 3.09 5.00
CA ASP A 277 20.43 2.82 6.32
C ASP A 277 20.72 1.32 6.58
N ASN A 278 20.24 0.43 5.71
CA ASN A 278 20.33 -1.03 5.83
C ASN A 278 19.66 -1.60 7.10
N ASN A 279 18.77 -0.82 7.73
CA ASN A 279 18.09 -1.09 9.01
C ASN A 279 16.59 -1.39 8.79
N THR A 280 16.31 -1.97 7.64
CA THR A 280 14.97 -2.17 7.07
C THR A 280 14.66 -3.67 6.99
N ILE A 281 13.41 -4.06 7.25
CA ILE A 281 12.86 -5.40 7.01
C ILE A 281 11.81 -5.29 5.89
N LEU A 282 11.97 -6.03 4.79
CA LEU A 282 10.91 -6.19 3.80
C LEU A 282 9.97 -7.32 4.24
N ARG A 283 8.66 -7.09 4.18
CA ARG A 283 7.59 -8.09 4.27
C ARG A 283 6.78 -8.11 2.96
N ILE A 284 6.41 -9.30 2.52
CA ILE A 284 5.55 -9.54 1.36
C ILE A 284 4.37 -10.37 1.87
N ASP A 285 3.16 -9.85 1.80
CA ASP A 285 1.92 -10.58 2.08
C ASP A 285 1.22 -10.94 0.76
N LEU A 286 1.02 -12.25 0.59
CA LEU A 286 0.36 -12.87 -0.54
C LEU A 286 -1.00 -13.40 -0.09
N GLU A 287 -2.03 -13.18 -0.89
CA GLU A 287 -3.35 -13.79 -0.72
C GLU A 287 -3.80 -14.35 -2.09
N ASP A 288 -4.16 -15.62 -2.13
CA ASP A 288 -4.64 -16.28 -3.34
C ASP A 288 -6.11 -15.93 -3.66
N PHE A 289 -6.74 -16.67 -4.59
CA PHE A 289 -8.13 -16.46 -4.98
C PHE A 289 -9.15 -17.12 -4.02
N GLU A 290 -8.69 -18.05 -3.18
CA GLU A 290 -9.48 -18.71 -2.12
C GLU A 290 -9.39 -17.97 -0.78
N ARG A 291 -8.64 -16.85 -0.75
CA ARG A 291 -8.35 -15.99 0.40
C ARG A 291 -7.38 -16.61 1.41
N ASN A 292 -6.62 -17.63 1.03
CA ASN A 292 -5.52 -18.12 1.86
C ASN A 292 -4.38 -17.10 1.84
N THR A 293 -3.91 -16.69 3.02
CA THR A 293 -2.79 -15.75 3.17
C THR A 293 -1.47 -16.46 3.48
N ARG A 294 -0.35 -15.92 2.98
CA ARG A 294 1.03 -16.32 3.28
C ARG A 294 1.92 -15.08 3.32
N TYR A 295 3.04 -15.14 4.02
CA TYR A 295 3.99 -14.04 4.10
C TYR A 295 5.46 -14.48 3.97
N ALA A 296 6.29 -13.55 3.50
CA ALA A 296 7.74 -13.67 3.47
C ALA A 296 8.38 -12.39 4.03
N GLU A 297 9.35 -12.54 4.93
CA GLU A 297 10.09 -11.45 5.56
C GLU A 297 11.60 -11.57 5.30
N TYR A 298 12.24 -10.41 5.15
CA TYR A 298 13.63 -10.28 4.73
C TYR A 298 14.31 -9.16 5.52
N LYS A 299 15.17 -9.49 6.48
CA LYS A 299 15.91 -8.50 7.28
C LYS A 299 16.97 -7.78 6.46
N LYS A 300 17.40 -6.59 6.87
CA LYS A 300 18.45 -5.77 6.20
C LYS A 300 18.18 -5.56 4.70
N PHE A 301 16.93 -5.32 4.34
CA PHE A 301 16.53 -5.02 2.97
C PHE A 301 17.08 -3.66 2.53
N CYS A 302 17.72 -3.58 1.38
CA CYS A 302 18.34 -2.37 0.87
C CYS A 302 18.24 -2.33 -0.66
N VAL A 303 17.74 -1.21 -1.19
CA VAL A 303 17.77 -0.87 -2.61
C VAL A 303 18.83 0.20 -2.81
N LYS A 304 19.82 -0.05 -3.67
CA LYS A 304 20.89 0.92 -3.98
C LYS A 304 20.42 2.05 -4.88
N SER A 305 21.27 3.05 -5.11
CA SER A 305 20.96 4.17 -6.00
C SER A 305 20.90 3.76 -7.49
N GLU A 306 20.45 4.66 -8.34
CA GLU A 306 20.39 4.47 -9.80
C GLU A 306 21.76 4.14 -10.42
N ASN A 307 22.86 4.67 -9.86
CA ASN A 307 24.22 4.36 -10.31
C ASN A 307 24.56 2.86 -10.17
N TYR A 308 23.91 2.17 -9.23
CA TYR A 308 23.98 0.72 -9.06
C TYR A 308 22.74 0.00 -9.62
N LYS A 309 21.99 0.65 -10.52
CA LYS A 309 20.78 0.14 -11.17
C LYS A 309 19.73 -0.35 -10.17
N TYR A 310 19.58 0.36 -9.05
CA TYR A 310 18.68 0.01 -7.95
C TYR A 310 18.82 -1.43 -7.45
N LYS A 311 20.04 -1.97 -7.45
CA LYS A 311 20.36 -3.32 -6.98
C LYS A 311 19.76 -3.60 -5.60
N MET A 312 18.99 -4.69 -5.49
CA MET A 312 18.37 -5.14 -4.26
C MET A 312 19.30 -6.09 -3.51
N SER A 313 19.50 -5.85 -2.21
CA SER A 313 20.14 -6.79 -1.29
C SER A 313 19.28 -6.98 -0.05
N TYR A 314 19.39 -8.13 0.59
CA TYR A 314 18.80 -8.41 1.90
C TYR A 314 19.69 -9.36 2.71
N GLY A 315 19.38 -9.53 4.00
CA GLY A 315 20.01 -10.41 4.98
C GLY A 315 19.36 -11.80 5.05
N SER A 316 18.73 -12.12 6.18
CA SER A 316 18.04 -13.40 6.42
C SER A 316 16.57 -13.37 6.02
N TYR A 317 16.03 -14.54 5.68
CA TYR A 317 14.62 -14.79 5.35
C TYR A 317 13.87 -15.45 6.53
N SER A 318 12.57 -15.16 6.67
CA SER A 318 11.59 -15.87 7.49
C SER A 318 10.19 -15.83 6.85
N GLY A 319 9.28 -16.71 7.26
CA GLY A 319 7.88 -16.74 6.76
C GLY A 319 7.47 -18.06 6.11
N ASP A 320 6.20 -18.14 5.72
CA ASP A 320 5.51 -19.35 5.24
C ASP A 320 5.17 -19.34 3.73
N ALA A 321 5.46 -18.25 3.02
CA ALA A 321 5.28 -18.15 1.55
C ALA A 321 6.39 -18.83 0.73
N GLY A 322 7.54 -19.15 1.35
CA GLY A 322 8.74 -19.62 0.65
C GLY A 322 9.68 -18.49 0.20
N ASN A 323 10.95 -18.81 0.03
CA ASN A 323 12.02 -17.83 -0.28
C ASN A 323 12.22 -17.59 -1.79
N SER A 324 11.18 -17.10 -2.47
CA SER A 324 11.23 -16.80 -3.92
C SER A 324 11.93 -15.48 -4.28
N LEU A 325 12.58 -14.80 -3.32
CA LEU A 325 13.57 -13.74 -3.62
C LEU A 325 15.03 -14.25 -3.62
N GLY A 326 15.27 -15.53 -3.32
CA GLY A 326 16.61 -16.13 -3.26
C GLY A 326 17.49 -15.80 -4.47
N TRP A 327 16.98 -16.10 -5.67
CA TRP A 327 17.69 -15.85 -6.94
C TRP A 327 17.77 -14.36 -7.33
N HIS A 328 16.87 -13.53 -6.79
CA HIS A 328 16.82 -12.08 -7.04
C HIS A 328 17.85 -11.29 -6.23
N ARG A 329 18.48 -11.91 -5.22
CA ARG A 329 19.44 -11.26 -4.32
C ARG A 329 20.66 -10.73 -5.08
N ASN A 330 21.00 -9.47 -4.81
CA ASN A 330 22.08 -8.70 -5.44
C ASN A 330 21.91 -8.46 -6.95
N LYS A 331 20.71 -8.65 -7.51
CA LYS A 331 20.40 -8.32 -8.91
C LYS A 331 20.00 -6.86 -9.06
N PRO A 332 20.40 -6.19 -10.16
CA PRO A 332 19.89 -4.88 -10.53
C PRO A 332 18.43 -4.96 -10.97
N PHE A 333 17.73 -3.83 -10.98
CA PHE A 333 16.37 -3.75 -11.51
C PHE A 333 16.41 -3.68 -13.04
N SER A 334 15.43 -4.28 -13.71
CA SER A 334 15.29 -4.28 -15.17
C SER A 334 13.86 -3.95 -15.59
N THR A 335 13.74 -3.17 -16.66
CA THR A 335 12.47 -2.74 -17.28
C THR A 335 12.51 -3.02 -18.79
N ARG A 336 11.36 -2.95 -19.46
CA ARG A 336 11.25 -3.26 -20.89
C ARG A 336 12.13 -2.37 -21.80
N ASP A 337 12.49 -1.19 -21.33
CA ASP A 337 13.32 -0.17 -21.99
C ASP A 337 14.72 -0.04 -21.39
N GLN A 338 15.03 -0.73 -20.29
CA GLN A 338 16.36 -0.76 -19.71
C GLN A 338 16.69 -2.16 -19.15
N ASP A 339 17.43 -2.92 -19.96
CA ASP A 339 17.97 -4.22 -19.59
C ASP A 339 19.20 -4.08 -18.68
N ASN A 340 19.17 -4.76 -17.54
CA ASN A 340 20.31 -4.93 -16.64
C ASN A 340 20.41 -6.38 -16.12
N ASP A 341 19.62 -7.33 -16.65
CA ASP A 341 19.51 -8.67 -16.07
C ASP A 341 20.65 -9.61 -16.52
N ASP A 342 20.71 -10.85 -15.99
CA ASP A 342 21.77 -11.81 -16.37
C ASP A 342 21.49 -12.47 -17.74
N GLY A 343 20.35 -12.17 -18.38
CA GLY A 343 19.84 -12.79 -19.59
C GLY A 343 20.67 -12.45 -20.83
N LYS A 344 21.64 -13.30 -21.16
CA LYS A 344 22.58 -13.08 -22.29
C LYS A 344 21.97 -12.99 -23.70
N ARG A 345 20.67 -13.26 -23.87
CA ARG A 345 20.01 -13.40 -25.19
C ARG A 345 18.67 -12.68 -25.31
N TYR A 346 18.06 -12.25 -24.21
CA TYR A 346 16.76 -11.60 -24.20
C TYR A 346 16.54 -10.88 -22.86
N ASN A 347 15.96 -9.69 -22.92
CA ASN A 347 15.51 -8.94 -21.74
C ASN A 347 14.36 -9.68 -21.04
N CYS A 348 14.49 -9.94 -19.74
CA CYS A 348 13.48 -10.62 -18.94
C CYS A 348 12.20 -9.79 -18.80
N ALA A 349 12.31 -8.48 -18.59
CA ALA A 349 11.16 -7.56 -18.48
C ALA A 349 10.30 -7.52 -19.76
N VAL A 350 10.94 -7.52 -20.94
CA VAL A 350 10.26 -7.61 -22.25
C VAL A 350 9.55 -8.97 -22.41
N THR A 351 10.16 -10.05 -21.93
CA THR A 351 9.67 -11.43 -22.12
C THR A 351 8.53 -11.80 -21.19
N TYR A 352 8.65 -11.39 -19.92
CA TYR A 352 7.74 -11.70 -18.80
C TYR A 352 6.86 -10.52 -18.37
N LYS A 353 6.81 -9.45 -19.17
CA LYS A 353 5.78 -8.40 -19.15
C LYS A 353 5.56 -7.76 -17.78
N GLY A 354 6.66 -7.36 -17.15
CA GLY A 354 6.73 -6.66 -15.87
C GLY A 354 8.10 -6.01 -15.69
N ALA A 355 8.40 -5.51 -14.50
CA ALA A 355 9.74 -5.03 -14.15
C ALA A 355 10.12 -5.48 -12.74
N TRP A 356 11.35 -5.96 -12.58
CA TRP A 356 11.81 -6.60 -11.35
C TRP A 356 13.33 -6.65 -11.27
N TRP A 357 13.84 -7.15 -10.15
CA TRP A 357 15.26 -7.50 -9.97
C TRP A 357 15.56 -8.85 -10.65
N TYR A 358 15.44 -8.91 -11.97
CA TYR A 358 15.57 -10.16 -12.73
C TYR A 358 17.00 -10.71 -12.70
N ALA A 359 17.10 -12.04 -12.64
CA ALA A 359 18.31 -12.81 -12.86
C ALA A 359 18.32 -13.33 -14.31
N SER A 360 18.02 -14.61 -14.54
CA SER A 360 17.75 -15.17 -15.87
C SER A 360 16.65 -16.27 -15.80
N CYS A 361 15.41 -15.96 -15.39
CA CYS A 361 14.85 -14.62 -15.14
C CYS A 361 14.29 -14.44 -13.72
N HIS A 362 13.42 -15.33 -13.23
CA HIS A 362 12.75 -15.13 -11.94
C HIS A 362 12.21 -16.39 -11.26
N ASP A 363 12.27 -16.38 -9.92
CA ASP A 363 11.42 -17.21 -9.05
C ASP A 363 10.16 -16.47 -8.57
N SER A 364 10.15 -15.14 -8.65
CA SER A 364 9.00 -14.28 -8.33
C SER A 364 8.85 -13.13 -9.32
N ASN A 365 7.60 -12.80 -9.70
CA ASN A 365 7.31 -11.73 -10.65
C ASN A 365 6.06 -10.95 -10.24
N LEU A 366 6.19 -10.20 -9.15
CA LEU A 366 5.10 -9.51 -8.45
C LEU A 366 4.50 -8.32 -9.24
N ASN A 367 5.16 -7.93 -10.32
CA ASN A 367 4.83 -6.78 -11.17
C ASN A 367 4.34 -7.17 -12.60
N ALA A 368 4.12 -8.45 -12.89
CA ALA A 368 3.69 -8.90 -14.22
C ALA A 368 2.22 -8.56 -14.58
N HIS A 369 1.93 -8.58 -15.89
CA HIS A 369 0.58 -8.71 -16.45
C HIS A 369 -0.05 -10.09 -16.21
N ARG A 370 -1.37 -10.22 -16.46
CA ARG A 370 -2.11 -11.49 -16.34
C ARG A 370 -3.13 -11.69 -17.49
N ASN A 371 -2.66 -12.19 -18.63
CA ASN A 371 -3.49 -12.77 -19.69
C ASN A 371 -3.24 -14.30 -19.83
N CYS A 372 -3.97 -15.00 -20.71
CA CYS A 372 -3.81 -16.45 -20.90
C CYS A 372 -2.40 -16.89 -21.31
N ALA A 373 -1.67 -16.08 -22.09
CA ALA A 373 -0.29 -16.36 -22.48
C ALA A 373 0.71 -16.15 -21.34
N ASP A 374 0.45 -15.21 -20.43
CA ASP A 374 1.25 -15.04 -19.21
C ASP A 374 1.03 -16.23 -18.25
N LEU A 375 -0.22 -16.73 -18.15
CA LEU A 375 -0.54 -17.95 -17.41
C LEU A 375 0.17 -19.19 -18.00
N TYR A 376 0.21 -19.31 -19.33
CA TYR A 376 0.91 -20.40 -20.01
C TYR A 376 2.40 -20.42 -19.67
N LYS A 377 3.08 -19.28 -19.83
CA LYS A 377 4.51 -19.10 -19.49
C LYS A 377 4.80 -19.34 -18.01
N ALA A 378 3.81 -19.11 -17.12
CA ALA A 378 3.87 -19.41 -15.70
C ALA A 378 3.58 -20.89 -15.36
N GLY A 379 3.58 -21.79 -16.35
CA GLY A 379 3.41 -23.23 -16.16
C GLY A 379 1.96 -23.70 -16.03
N LYS A 380 0.96 -22.87 -16.37
CA LYS A 380 -0.44 -23.31 -16.49
C LYS A 380 -0.71 -23.77 -17.93
N THR A 381 -0.32 -25.01 -18.21
CA THR A 381 -0.34 -25.63 -19.55
C THR A 381 -1.60 -26.45 -19.87
N THR A 382 -2.57 -26.50 -18.95
CA THR A 382 -3.85 -27.20 -19.13
C THR A 382 -4.93 -26.27 -19.67
N ASP A 383 -5.75 -26.74 -20.62
CA ASP A 383 -6.95 -26.01 -21.04
C ASP A 383 -7.94 -25.87 -19.88
N GLY A 384 -8.63 -24.73 -19.79
CA GLY A 384 -9.63 -24.53 -18.74
C GLY A 384 -10.10 -23.09 -18.58
N VAL A 385 -10.99 -22.89 -17.60
CA VAL A 385 -11.47 -21.56 -17.22
C VAL A 385 -10.49 -20.93 -16.24
N TYR A 386 -9.95 -19.76 -16.58
CA TYR A 386 -9.04 -18.98 -15.76
C TYR A 386 -9.54 -17.55 -15.60
N THR A 387 -9.27 -16.95 -14.44
CA THR A 387 -9.48 -15.52 -14.24
C THR A 387 -8.27 -14.74 -14.76
N ILE A 388 -8.45 -14.03 -15.87
CA ILE A 388 -7.47 -13.08 -16.40
C ILE A 388 -7.79 -11.65 -15.95
N LYS A 389 -6.84 -10.74 -16.12
CA LYS A 389 -6.91 -9.38 -15.60
C LYS A 389 -6.31 -8.39 -16.62
N PRO A 390 -7.04 -8.08 -17.71
CA PRO A 390 -6.57 -7.20 -18.78
C PRO A 390 -6.48 -5.73 -18.32
N GLU A 391 -5.68 -4.92 -19.02
CA GLU A 391 -5.66 -3.47 -18.81
C GLU A 391 -7.06 -2.85 -18.91
N LYS A 392 -7.38 -1.93 -17.99
CA LYS A 392 -8.63 -1.14 -18.00
C LYS A 392 -9.91 -2.01 -17.96
N MET A 393 -9.82 -3.20 -17.36
CA MET A 393 -10.94 -4.09 -17.10
C MET A 393 -10.93 -4.56 -15.65
N THR A 394 -12.12 -4.83 -15.10
CA THR A 394 -12.25 -5.70 -13.94
C THR A 394 -11.77 -7.12 -14.29
N ALA A 395 -11.37 -7.90 -13.28
CA ALA A 395 -11.03 -9.30 -13.48
C ALA A 395 -12.15 -10.05 -14.26
N LEU A 396 -11.74 -10.86 -15.24
CA LEU A 396 -12.63 -11.52 -16.19
C LEU A 396 -12.29 -13.00 -16.27
N SER A 397 -13.26 -13.86 -16.00
CA SER A 397 -13.14 -15.28 -16.30
C SER A 397 -13.20 -15.50 -17.81
N VAL A 398 -12.24 -16.24 -18.35
CA VAL A 398 -12.17 -16.66 -19.76
C VAL A 398 -11.80 -18.13 -19.82
N PHE A 399 -12.08 -18.80 -20.93
CA PHE A 399 -11.42 -20.07 -21.22
C PHE A 399 -10.06 -19.79 -21.86
N CYS A 400 -8.98 -20.26 -21.23
CA CYS A 400 -7.67 -20.27 -21.84
C CYS A 400 -7.44 -21.62 -22.52
N ASP A 401 -7.06 -21.57 -23.79
CA ASP A 401 -6.57 -22.72 -24.53
C ASP A 401 -5.03 -22.69 -24.51
N GLN A 402 -4.49 -23.67 -23.81
CA GLN A 402 -3.09 -23.85 -23.47
C GLN A 402 -2.45 -24.99 -24.26
N THR A 403 -3.25 -25.84 -24.92
CA THR A 403 -2.75 -26.98 -25.71
C THR A 403 -2.60 -26.66 -27.20
N THR A 404 -3.45 -25.82 -27.78
CA THR A 404 -3.50 -25.62 -29.23
C THR A 404 -2.41 -24.67 -29.71
N ALA A 405 -1.70 -25.04 -30.79
CA ALA A 405 -0.78 -24.16 -31.53
C ALA A 405 0.23 -23.39 -30.64
N GLY A 406 0.79 -24.06 -29.63
CA GLY A 406 1.77 -23.50 -28.70
C GLY A 406 1.19 -22.82 -27.44
N GLY A 407 -0.14 -22.88 -27.24
CA GLY A 407 -0.81 -22.44 -26.02
C GLY A 407 -0.89 -20.93 -25.83
N GLY A 408 -1.51 -20.51 -24.71
CA GLY A 408 -1.65 -19.11 -24.32
C GLY A 408 -2.77 -18.34 -25.01
N TRP A 409 -3.78 -19.02 -25.56
CA TRP A 409 -4.88 -18.40 -26.30
C TRP A 409 -6.05 -18.06 -25.37
N THR A 410 -6.66 -16.89 -25.57
CA THR A 410 -7.94 -16.52 -24.94
C THR A 410 -9.07 -16.89 -25.89
N VAL A 411 -9.92 -17.85 -25.52
CA VAL A 411 -11.06 -18.26 -26.36
C VAL A 411 -12.20 -17.24 -26.20
N ILE A 412 -12.71 -16.71 -27.32
CA ILE A 412 -13.80 -15.72 -27.36
C ILE A 412 -15.13 -16.33 -27.81
N GLN A 413 -15.10 -17.45 -28.53
CA GLN A 413 -16.27 -18.25 -28.86
C GLN A 413 -15.89 -19.74 -28.89
N ARG A 414 -16.75 -20.58 -28.32
CA ARG A 414 -16.65 -22.04 -28.46
C ARG A 414 -18.02 -22.60 -28.82
N ARG A 415 -18.08 -23.34 -29.93
CA ARG A 415 -19.26 -24.09 -30.39
C ARG A 415 -18.90 -25.56 -30.47
N MET A 416 -19.48 -26.33 -29.57
CA MET A 416 -19.38 -27.79 -29.51
C MET A 416 -20.75 -28.30 -29.07
N ASN A 417 -21.31 -29.32 -29.73
CA ASN A 417 -22.61 -30.02 -29.50
C ASN A 417 -23.87 -29.24 -28.99
N GLY A 418 -25.07 -29.57 -29.48
CA GLY A 418 -26.26 -28.68 -29.61
C GLY A 418 -26.94 -27.99 -28.41
N SER A 419 -26.28 -27.76 -27.26
CA SER A 419 -26.93 -27.35 -25.99
C SER A 419 -27.15 -25.84 -25.75
N VAL A 420 -26.46 -24.95 -26.45
CA VAL A 420 -26.65 -23.48 -26.31
C VAL A 420 -27.06 -22.88 -27.65
N GLU A 421 -28.22 -22.21 -27.61
CA GLU A 421 -28.77 -21.41 -28.69
C GLU A 421 -27.97 -20.12 -28.90
N PHE A 422 -27.51 -19.89 -30.13
CA PHE A 422 -26.85 -18.65 -30.57
C PHE A 422 -27.80 -17.69 -31.29
N TYR A 423 -29.03 -18.11 -31.60
CA TYR A 423 -30.05 -17.23 -32.15
C TYR A 423 -30.59 -16.33 -31.02
N ARG A 424 -29.94 -15.19 -30.80
CA ARG A 424 -30.16 -14.31 -29.65
C ARG A 424 -30.17 -12.84 -30.03
N TYR A 425 -30.81 -12.05 -29.18
CA TYR A 425 -30.87 -10.60 -29.34
C TYR A 425 -29.51 -9.92 -29.14
N TRP A 426 -29.37 -8.73 -29.73
CA TRP A 426 -28.16 -7.90 -29.68
C TRP A 426 -27.57 -7.72 -28.26
N HIS A 427 -28.42 -7.56 -27.24
CA HIS A 427 -28.00 -7.36 -25.86
C HIS A 427 -27.17 -8.54 -25.30
N ASP A 428 -27.49 -9.77 -25.69
CA ASP A 428 -26.73 -10.95 -25.27
C ASP A 428 -25.39 -11.03 -26.01
N TYR A 429 -25.36 -10.67 -27.29
CA TYR A 429 -24.10 -10.52 -28.02
C TYR A 429 -23.20 -9.42 -27.46
N LYS A 430 -23.74 -8.34 -26.89
CA LYS A 430 -22.94 -7.33 -26.16
C LYS A 430 -22.36 -7.88 -24.86
N ARG A 431 -23.15 -8.60 -24.06
CA ARG A 431 -22.77 -9.07 -22.70
C ARG A 431 -21.96 -10.36 -22.67
N GLY A 432 -22.19 -11.26 -23.63
CA GLY A 432 -21.75 -12.65 -23.56
C GLY A 432 -22.86 -13.58 -23.06
N PHE A 433 -22.76 -14.88 -23.39
CA PHE A 433 -23.71 -15.93 -22.99
C PHE A 433 -23.09 -17.32 -23.09
N GLY A 434 -23.70 -18.31 -22.40
CA GLY A 434 -23.22 -19.70 -22.35
C GLY A 434 -22.35 -19.97 -21.13
N LYS A 435 -21.56 -21.06 -21.16
CA LYS A 435 -20.63 -21.44 -20.09
C LYS A 435 -19.21 -21.57 -20.64
N LEU A 436 -18.23 -20.98 -19.96
CA LEU A 436 -16.84 -20.89 -20.43
C LEU A 436 -16.16 -22.26 -20.59
N ASP A 437 -16.49 -23.22 -19.73
CA ASP A 437 -16.02 -24.62 -19.78
C ASP A 437 -16.62 -25.42 -20.94
N GLY A 438 -17.71 -24.94 -21.56
CA GLY A 438 -18.42 -25.58 -22.67
C GLY A 438 -18.66 -24.63 -23.85
N ARG A 439 -19.92 -24.47 -24.23
CA ARG A 439 -20.35 -23.66 -25.38
C ARG A 439 -20.68 -22.23 -24.93
N PHE A 440 -20.02 -21.23 -25.52
CA PHE A 440 -20.18 -19.81 -25.14
C PHE A 440 -19.82 -18.80 -26.24
N TRP A 441 -20.26 -17.56 -26.01
CA TRP A 441 -19.81 -16.32 -26.63
C TRP A 441 -19.36 -15.36 -25.53
N LEU A 442 -18.13 -14.82 -25.59
CA LEU A 442 -17.55 -14.02 -24.51
C LEU A 442 -18.22 -12.65 -24.35
N GLY A 443 -18.78 -12.08 -25.43
CA GLY A 443 -19.43 -10.76 -25.43
C GLY A 443 -18.61 -9.68 -26.13
N LEU A 444 -19.27 -8.83 -26.93
CA LEU A 444 -18.59 -7.73 -27.63
C LEU A 444 -17.98 -6.70 -26.68
N ASN A 445 -18.57 -6.47 -25.49
CA ASN A 445 -18.01 -5.59 -24.46
C ASN A 445 -16.62 -6.05 -23.99
N PRO A 446 -16.42 -7.27 -23.44
CA PRO A 446 -15.08 -7.71 -23.06
C PRO A 446 -14.14 -7.84 -24.27
N ILE A 447 -14.62 -8.30 -25.44
CA ILE A 447 -13.76 -8.47 -26.63
C ILE A 447 -13.21 -7.13 -27.13
N CYS A 448 -13.99 -6.05 -27.18
CA CYS A 448 -13.48 -4.75 -27.64
C CYS A 448 -12.47 -4.13 -26.66
N HIS A 449 -12.61 -4.36 -25.36
CA HIS A 449 -11.60 -3.95 -24.37
C HIS A 449 -10.31 -4.78 -24.54
N LEU A 450 -10.43 -6.11 -24.58
CA LEU A 450 -9.32 -7.06 -24.78
C LEU A 450 -8.54 -6.81 -26.08
N THR A 451 -9.19 -6.23 -27.09
CA THR A 451 -8.61 -6.01 -28.42
C THR A 451 -8.29 -4.54 -28.75
N SER A 452 -8.54 -3.63 -27.82
CA SER A 452 -8.37 -2.17 -27.97
C SER A 452 -7.01 -1.70 -28.50
N ASN A 453 -5.94 -2.44 -28.22
CA ASN A 453 -4.58 -2.15 -28.68
C ASN A 453 -4.28 -2.63 -30.12
N ASN A 454 -5.25 -3.24 -30.83
CA ASN A 454 -5.15 -3.78 -32.20
C ASN A 454 -3.97 -4.74 -32.47
N ASN A 455 -3.31 -5.24 -31.43
CA ASN A 455 -2.10 -6.07 -31.53
C ASN A 455 -2.37 -7.56 -31.22
N ASN A 456 -3.56 -8.06 -31.57
CA ASN A 456 -3.94 -9.45 -31.38
C ASN A 456 -3.91 -10.22 -32.70
N THR A 457 -3.57 -11.50 -32.63
CA THR A 457 -3.76 -12.50 -33.69
C THR A 457 -5.04 -13.25 -33.42
N LEU A 458 -5.89 -13.43 -34.43
CA LEU A 458 -7.06 -14.32 -34.36
C LEU A 458 -6.67 -15.71 -34.89
N ARG A 459 -7.21 -16.75 -34.26
CA ARG A 459 -7.26 -18.11 -34.80
C ARG A 459 -8.68 -18.64 -34.70
N VAL A 460 -9.16 -19.24 -35.79
CA VAL A 460 -10.44 -19.93 -35.89
C VAL A 460 -10.11 -21.36 -36.25
N ASP A 461 -10.34 -22.28 -35.32
CA ASP A 461 -10.31 -23.72 -35.59
C ASP A 461 -11.71 -24.21 -35.93
N LEU A 462 -11.77 -25.11 -36.91
CA LEU A 462 -12.96 -25.77 -37.43
C LEU A 462 -12.74 -27.28 -37.39
N GLU A 463 -13.76 -28.03 -36.99
CA GLU A 463 -13.75 -29.51 -36.99
C GLU A 463 -15.10 -30.02 -37.51
N ASP A 464 -15.05 -31.01 -38.40
CA ASP A 464 -16.23 -31.66 -38.98
C ASP A 464 -16.62 -32.96 -38.24
N PHE A 465 -17.68 -33.62 -38.70
CA PHE A 465 -18.21 -34.84 -38.07
C PHE A 465 -17.33 -36.08 -38.24
N GLU A 466 -16.32 -36.02 -39.10
CA GLU A 466 -15.34 -37.09 -39.33
C GLU A 466 -14.05 -36.84 -38.52
N GLY A 467 -13.96 -35.71 -37.81
CA GLY A 467 -12.77 -35.29 -37.05
C GLY A 467 -11.71 -34.60 -37.92
N ASN A 468 -12.03 -34.23 -39.17
CA ASN A 468 -11.10 -33.46 -39.99
C ASN A 468 -11.04 -32.02 -39.46
N THR A 469 -9.82 -31.53 -39.23
CA THR A 469 -9.59 -30.18 -38.69
C THR A 469 -9.01 -29.23 -39.72
N ALA A 470 -9.50 -27.99 -39.72
CA ALA A 470 -8.98 -26.89 -40.51
C ALA A 470 -8.85 -25.63 -39.66
N PHE A 471 -8.01 -24.68 -40.07
CA PHE A 471 -7.86 -23.43 -39.34
C PHE A 471 -7.60 -22.21 -40.23
N ALA A 472 -8.16 -21.08 -39.80
CA ALA A 472 -7.88 -19.75 -40.31
C ALA A 472 -7.16 -18.92 -39.23
N LYS A 473 -6.05 -18.25 -39.57
CA LYS A 473 -5.31 -17.32 -38.73
C LYS A 473 -5.33 -15.93 -39.37
N TYR A 474 -5.44 -14.88 -38.56
CA TYR A 474 -5.32 -13.50 -39.01
C TYR A 474 -4.28 -12.78 -38.16
N ASN A 475 -3.31 -12.12 -38.79
CA ASN A 475 -2.17 -11.49 -38.11
C ASN A 475 -2.52 -10.21 -37.31
N MET A 476 -3.75 -9.72 -37.45
CA MET A 476 -4.33 -8.61 -36.71
C MET A 476 -5.81 -8.89 -36.45
N PHE A 477 -6.27 -8.55 -35.25
CA PHE A 477 -7.64 -8.69 -34.77
C PHE A 477 -7.97 -7.56 -33.80
N GLY A 478 -9.06 -6.86 -34.08
CA GLY A 478 -9.60 -5.77 -33.28
C GLY A 478 -11.12 -5.76 -33.36
N VAL A 479 -11.78 -5.38 -32.27
CA VAL A 479 -13.21 -5.03 -32.27
C VAL A 479 -13.30 -3.63 -31.69
N MET A 480 -13.86 -2.69 -32.45
CA MET A 480 -13.97 -1.29 -32.03
C MET A 480 -15.02 -1.10 -30.93
N SER A 481 -15.17 0.14 -30.44
CA SER A 481 -16.06 0.44 -29.32
C SER A 481 -17.54 0.31 -29.69
N GLY A 482 -18.41 0.42 -28.68
CA GLY A 482 -19.86 0.51 -28.91
C GLY A 482 -20.29 1.74 -29.73
N ASN A 483 -19.52 2.83 -29.71
CA ASN A 483 -19.77 4.02 -30.53
C ASN A 483 -19.53 3.73 -32.02
N ASP A 484 -18.52 2.89 -32.30
CA ASP A 484 -18.16 2.40 -33.64
C ASP A 484 -18.99 1.17 -34.06
N LYS A 485 -20.07 0.87 -33.33
CA LYS A 485 -20.94 -0.30 -33.52
C LYS A 485 -20.19 -1.65 -33.51
N TYR A 486 -19.10 -1.74 -32.74
CA TYR A 486 -18.23 -2.93 -32.66
C TYR A 486 -17.67 -3.39 -34.02
N LYS A 487 -17.31 -2.43 -34.88
CA LYS A 487 -16.66 -2.71 -36.17
C LYS A 487 -15.47 -3.65 -36.01
N LEU A 488 -15.49 -4.73 -36.78
CA LEU A 488 -14.41 -5.72 -36.84
C LEU A 488 -13.21 -5.16 -37.62
N ILE A 489 -12.01 -5.40 -37.09
CA ILE A 489 -10.72 -5.12 -37.71
C ILE A 489 -10.01 -6.46 -37.87
N LEU A 490 -9.62 -6.79 -39.10
CA LEU A 490 -8.84 -7.98 -39.43
C LEU A 490 -7.62 -7.60 -40.27
N GLY A 491 -6.54 -8.36 -40.10
CA GLY A 491 -5.33 -8.27 -40.91
C GLY A 491 -5.28 -9.32 -42.02
N SER A 492 -4.06 -9.60 -42.48
CA SER A 492 -3.79 -10.61 -43.50
C SER A 492 -4.15 -12.01 -42.99
N TYR A 493 -4.83 -12.77 -43.84
CA TYR A 493 -5.15 -14.18 -43.63
C TYR A 493 -3.93 -15.08 -43.86
N SER A 494 -3.81 -16.13 -43.06
CA SER A 494 -3.03 -17.33 -43.36
C SER A 494 -3.72 -18.54 -42.73
N GLY A 495 -3.76 -19.69 -43.39
CA GLY A 495 -4.49 -20.84 -42.85
C GLY A 495 -4.47 -22.05 -43.76
N LYS A 496 -4.67 -23.23 -43.18
CA LYS A 496 -4.83 -24.48 -43.92
C LYS A 496 -6.32 -24.75 -44.09
N LEU A 497 -6.83 -24.46 -45.28
CA LEU A 497 -8.17 -24.86 -45.73
C LEU A 497 -8.05 -26.02 -46.74
N GLU A 498 -7.73 -27.20 -46.21
CA GLU A 498 -7.88 -28.48 -46.93
C GLU A 498 -8.92 -29.33 -46.21
N LEU A 499 -10.16 -28.81 -46.12
CA LEU A 499 -11.31 -29.69 -45.97
C LEU A 499 -11.63 -30.25 -47.36
N PRO A 500 -11.90 -31.56 -47.52
CA PRO A 500 -12.28 -32.12 -48.81
C PRO A 500 -13.48 -31.34 -49.36
N VAL A 501 -13.37 -30.92 -50.63
CA VAL A 501 -14.35 -30.03 -51.25
C VAL A 501 -15.71 -30.73 -51.34
N ILE A 502 -16.64 -30.37 -50.46
CA ILE A 502 -18.06 -30.71 -50.62
C ILE A 502 -18.60 -29.76 -51.72
N PRO A 503 -19.01 -30.24 -52.91
CA PRO A 503 -19.31 -29.36 -54.06
C PRO A 503 -20.63 -28.57 -53.97
N SER A 504 -21.16 -28.37 -52.75
CA SER A 504 -22.56 -27.97 -52.51
C SER A 504 -22.69 -26.80 -51.53
N LEU A 505 -21.86 -25.76 -51.68
CA LEU A 505 -22.01 -24.50 -50.94
C LEU A 505 -22.77 -23.40 -51.74
N ILE A 506 -23.69 -23.83 -52.63
CA ILE A 506 -24.63 -22.95 -53.32
C ILE A 506 -26.04 -23.52 -53.09
N ILE A 507 -26.97 -22.65 -52.67
CA ILE A 507 -28.36 -22.95 -52.27
C ILE A 507 -28.46 -23.74 -50.95
N GLY A 508 -28.90 -23.07 -49.89
CA GLY A 508 -28.95 -23.64 -48.55
C GLY A 508 -30.20 -24.48 -48.26
N VAL A 509 -29.99 -25.73 -47.82
CA VAL A 509 -30.86 -26.45 -46.88
C VAL A 509 -29.95 -27.23 -45.92
N GLY A 510 -30.27 -27.25 -44.63
CA GLY A 510 -29.29 -27.49 -43.56
C GLY A 510 -28.68 -28.89 -43.43
N TYR A 511 -27.60 -28.98 -42.63
CA TYR A 511 -27.21 -30.14 -41.80
C TYR A 511 -26.13 -29.72 -40.79
N GLY A 512 -26.35 -29.98 -39.49
CA GLY A 512 -25.31 -30.12 -38.44
C GLY A 512 -24.41 -28.92 -38.06
N PRO A 513 -24.10 -28.69 -36.77
CA PRO A 513 -23.06 -27.73 -36.39
C PRO A 513 -21.66 -28.34 -36.55
N LEU A 514 -20.84 -27.78 -37.46
CA LEU A 514 -19.38 -27.84 -37.35
C LEU A 514 -18.96 -27.36 -35.95
N GLU A 515 -17.98 -28.01 -35.32
CA GLU A 515 -17.39 -27.46 -34.10
C GLU A 515 -16.48 -26.28 -34.47
N THR A 516 -16.59 -25.18 -33.73
CA THR A 516 -15.83 -23.96 -34.02
C THR A 516 -15.25 -23.37 -32.73
N LYS A 517 -13.94 -23.15 -32.71
CA LYS A 517 -13.23 -22.50 -31.62
C LYS A 517 -12.56 -21.24 -32.14
N ILE A 518 -13.05 -20.07 -31.69
CA ILE A 518 -12.50 -18.77 -32.05
C ILE A 518 -11.72 -18.24 -30.86
N MET A 519 -10.44 -17.96 -31.06
CA MET A 519 -9.53 -17.57 -29.99
C MET A 519 -8.51 -16.54 -30.46
N MET A 520 -7.99 -15.76 -29.51
CA MET A 520 -7.08 -14.66 -29.76
C MET A 520 -5.88 -14.69 -28.82
N GLN A 521 -4.76 -14.16 -29.29
CA GLN A 521 -3.53 -14.01 -28.52
C GLN A 521 -2.79 -12.75 -28.94
N SER A 522 -2.03 -12.12 -28.04
CA SER A 522 -1.12 -11.02 -28.41
C SER A 522 -0.15 -11.46 -29.51
N ARG A 523 -0.01 -10.64 -30.55
CA ARG A 523 0.82 -10.88 -31.74
C ARG A 523 2.30 -11.08 -31.39
N GLU A 524 2.79 -10.43 -30.34
CA GLU A 524 4.15 -10.63 -29.81
C GLU A 524 4.41 -12.05 -29.29
N THR A 525 3.37 -12.74 -28.83
CA THR A 525 3.45 -14.14 -28.43
C THR A 525 3.29 -15.06 -29.64
N ALA A 526 2.31 -14.76 -30.51
CA ALA A 526 1.96 -15.59 -31.67
C ALA A 526 3.00 -15.61 -32.81
N LEU A 527 4.04 -14.77 -32.72
CA LEU A 527 5.22 -14.75 -33.61
C LEU A 527 6.33 -15.71 -33.17
N LYS A 528 6.47 -16.01 -31.87
CA LYS A 528 7.52 -16.90 -31.35
C LYS A 528 7.19 -18.39 -31.55
N THR A 529 5.91 -18.74 -31.70
CA THR A 529 5.44 -20.11 -31.97
C THR A 529 5.53 -20.52 -33.44
N THR A 530 5.89 -19.60 -34.35
CA THR A 530 6.01 -19.87 -35.80
C THR A 530 7.42 -20.18 -36.29
N THR A 531 8.44 -20.09 -35.43
CA THR A 531 9.86 -20.19 -35.82
C THR A 531 10.46 -21.61 -35.91
N GLU A 532 9.68 -22.68 -35.68
CA GLU A 532 10.16 -24.07 -35.73
C GLU A 532 9.71 -24.85 -36.98
N ALA A 533 9.16 -24.18 -38.00
CA ALA A 533 8.61 -24.83 -39.21
C ALA A 533 9.05 -24.18 -40.55
N SER A 534 10.30 -23.71 -40.66
CA SER A 534 10.89 -23.28 -41.92
C SER A 534 12.34 -23.73 -42.09
N GLY A 535 12.55 -25.04 -41.98
CA GLY A 535 13.84 -25.70 -42.27
C GLY A 535 13.83 -26.41 -43.62
N MET A 536 13.70 -25.66 -44.73
CA MET A 536 13.96 -26.14 -46.09
C MET A 536 14.06 -24.95 -47.06
N GLU A 537 15.28 -24.50 -47.35
CA GLU A 537 15.54 -23.61 -48.48
C GLU A 537 15.48 -24.42 -49.78
N ALA A 538 14.51 -24.14 -50.64
CA ALA A 538 14.48 -24.67 -52.00
C ALA A 538 15.40 -23.83 -52.89
N VAL A 539 16.58 -24.37 -53.22
CA VAL A 539 17.51 -23.75 -54.18
C VAL A 539 16.91 -23.87 -55.59
N CYS A 540 16.59 -22.73 -56.20
CA CYS A 540 16.16 -22.69 -57.61
C CYS A 540 17.39 -22.56 -58.53
N THR A 541 17.65 -23.57 -59.35
CA THR A 541 18.53 -23.45 -60.53
C THR A 541 17.72 -22.92 -61.73
N PRO A 542 18.25 -21.98 -62.54
CA PRO A 542 17.58 -21.55 -63.77
C PRO A 542 17.62 -22.64 -64.85
N ALA A 543 16.68 -22.55 -65.80
CA ALA A 543 16.64 -23.36 -67.03
C ALA A 543 17.44 -22.68 -68.17
#